data_AF-A0A396SDM2-F1
#
_entry.id   AF-A0A396SDM2-F1
#
_cell.length_a   1.000
_cell.length_b   1.000
_cell.length_c   1.000
_cell.angle_alpha   90.00
_cell.angle_beta   90.00
_cell.angle_gamma   90.00
#
_symmetry.space_group_name_H-M   'P 1'
#
loop_
_entity.id
_entity.type
_entity.pdbx_description
1 polymer ?
#
loop_
_entity_poly.entity_id
_entity_poly.type
_entity_poly.pdbx_seq_one_letter_code
_entity_poly.pdbx_strand_id
1 'polypeptide(L)'
;MSNEDYREKIEEHRQSIEIAEQQRSRMSRSGRTVKKKKKKRKNPLLNILLVVLLGIPFILLVYVFFFYTPSETEVAEVDENGSIVEVQRNQTVSASNKEQQEPKIDNSNEDKAAAEKDAEAEKEKAAEAAKQAEQAKAAEATEAAKQAEMEAAKKAEQERQKQQELARQQEQQQTQAASKASSTTHTVQPNENLFRIALKYYNDASGVDKIKAANNLPSNSISVGQTLIIP
;
A
#
# COMPACT_ATOMS: atom_id res chain seq x y z
N MET A 1 -92.97 17.16 21.70
CA MET A 1 -92.18 15.99 21.27
C MET A 1 -91.68 15.33 22.53
N SER A 2 -92.18 14.14 22.84
CA SER A 2 -91.74 13.40 24.03
C SER A 2 -90.36 12.81 23.77
N ASN A 3 -89.61 12.51 24.84
CA ASN A 3 -88.26 11.97 24.70
C ASN A 3 -88.25 10.53 24.14
N GLU A 4 -89.40 9.86 24.07
CA GLU A 4 -89.53 8.55 23.43
C GLU A 4 -89.40 8.63 21.90
N ASP A 5 -89.99 9.64 21.25
CA ASP A 5 -89.95 9.83 19.79
C ASP A 5 -88.50 9.92 19.26
N TYR A 6 -87.61 10.57 20.03
CA TYR A 6 -86.22 10.73 19.63
C TYR A 6 -85.42 9.43 19.71
N ARG A 7 -85.75 8.54 20.66
CA ARG A 7 -85.10 7.24 20.78
C ARG A 7 -85.47 6.34 19.60
N GLU A 8 -86.76 6.28 19.29
CA GLU A 8 -87.28 5.42 18.23
C GLU A 8 -86.71 5.83 16.85
N LYS A 9 -86.60 7.15 16.60
CA LYS A 9 -86.01 7.69 15.37
C LYS A 9 -84.50 7.47 15.23
N ILE A 10 -83.78 7.32 16.36
CA ILE A 10 -82.35 6.99 16.37
C ILE A 10 -82.16 5.48 16.12
N GLU A 11 -83.06 4.65 16.64
CA GLU A 11 -83.02 3.20 16.46
C GLU A 11 -83.38 2.80 15.02
N GLU A 12 -84.31 3.50 14.38
CA GLU A 12 -84.74 3.26 12.98
C GLU A 12 -83.61 3.39 11.95
N HIS A 13 -82.62 4.26 12.21
CA HIS A 13 -81.49 4.50 11.31
C HIS A 13 -80.21 3.75 11.69
N ARG A 14 -80.25 2.91 12.73
CA ARG A 14 -79.06 2.17 13.17
C ARG A 14 -78.87 0.91 12.34
N GLN A 15 -77.94 0.94 11.39
CA GLN A 15 -77.52 -0.26 10.66
C GLN A 15 -76.83 -1.25 11.63
N SER A 16 -77.31 -2.49 11.67
CA SER A 16 -76.71 -3.57 12.45
C SER A 16 -75.37 -3.98 11.82
N ILE A 17 -74.27 -3.70 12.50
CA ILE A 17 -72.94 -4.17 12.11
C ILE A 17 -72.82 -5.62 12.60
N GLU A 18 -73.00 -6.59 11.70
CA GLU A 18 -72.57 -7.97 11.96
C GLU A 18 -71.04 -8.00 12.00
N ILE A 19 -70.49 -8.03 13.21
CA ILE A 19 -69.06 -8.24 13.42
C ILE A 19 -68.82 -9.74 13.24
N ALA A 20 -68.53 -10.17 12.02
CA ALA A 20 -67.97 -11.49 11.78
C ALA A 20 -66.66 -11.61 12.60
N GLU A 21 -66.58 -12.62 13.45
CA GLU A 21 -65.40 -12.97 14.27
C GLU A 21 -64.24 -13.41 13.37
N GLN A 22 -63.65 -12.46 12.65
CA GLN A 22 -62.41 -12.69 11.93
C GLN A 22 -61.27 -12.45 12.92
N GLN A 23 -60.70 -13.57 13.38
CA GLN A 23 -59.55 -13.66 14.26
C GLN A 23 -58.48 -12.63 13.87
N ARG A 24 -58.44 -11.51 14.60
CA ARG A 24 -57.37 -10.53 14.46
C ARG A 24 -56.13 -11.12 15.10
N SER A 25 -55.27 -11.71 14.29
CA SER A 25 -53.90 -12.06 14.67
C SER A 25 -53.18 -10.81 15.14
N ARG A 26 -53.14 -10.61 16.47
CA ARG A 26 -52.33 -9.57 17.10
C ARG A 26 -50.86 -9.95 16.94
N MET A 27 -50.25 -9.52 15.84
CA MET A 27 -48.81 -9.65 15.63
C MET A 27 -48.10 -8.70 16.60
N SER A 28 -47.63 -9.24 17.73
CA SER A 28 -46.82 -8.50 18.69
C SER A 28 -45.46 -8.21 18.06
N ARG A 29 -45.25 -6.95 17.67
CA ARG A 29 -43.96 -6.48 17.16
C ARG A 29 -43.01 -6.25 18.33
N SER A 30 -42.47 -7.34 18.88
CA SER A 30 -41.33 -7.30 19.79
C SER A 30 -40.11 -6.80 19.02
N GLY A 31 -39.83 -5.50 19.14
CA GLY A 31 -38.68 -4.86 18.54
C GLY A 31 -37.39 -5.28 19.23
N ARG A 32 -36.77 -6.37 18.76
CA ARG A 32 -35.41 -6.76 19.16
C ARG A 32 -34.43 -5.73 18.60
N THR A 33 -34.06 -4.73 19.39
CA THR A 33 -33.01 -3.78 19.04
C THR A 33 -31.65 -4.49 19.05
N VAL A 34 -31.21 -4.94 17.87
CA VAL A 34 -29.85 -5.47 17.70
C VAL A 34 -28.88 -4.30 17.86
N LYS A 35 -28.28 -4.15 19.05
CA LYS A 35 -27.17 -3.21 19.28
C LYS A 35 -25.99 -3.63 18.40
N LYS A 36 -25.87 -3.01 17.22
CA LYS A 36 -24.69 -3.18 16.36
C LYS A 36 -23.46 -2.68 17.12
N LYS A 37 -22.54 -3.59 17.45
CA LYS A 37 -21.25 -3.24 18.05
C LYS A 37 -20.52 -2.28 17.11
N LYS A 38 -20.28 -1.05 17.56
CA LYS A 38 -19.51 -0.05 16.81
C LYS A 38 -18.08 -0.59 16.62
N LYS A 39 -17.66 -0.79 15.36
CA LYS A 39 -16.28 -1.15 15.05
C LYS A 39 -15.38 0.01 15.51
N LYS A 40 -14.45 -0.26 16.44
CA LYS A 40 -13.44 0.71 16.86
C LYS A 40 -12.60 1.07 15.63
N ARG A 41 -12.59 2.34 15.24
CA ARG A 41 -11.73 2.81 14.15
C ARG A 41 -10.29 2.75 14.67
N LYS A 42 -9.48 1.89 14.06
CA LYS A 42 -8.03 1.91 14.26
C LYS A 42 -7.53 3.09 13.43
N ASN A 43 -6.81 4.03 14.04
CA ASN A 43 -6.25 5.18 13.35
C ASN A 43 -4.83 4.81 12.92
N PRO A 44 -4.60 4.30 11.69
CA PRO A 44 -3.28 3.86 11.26
C PRO A 44 -2.29 5.03 11.24
N LEU A 45 -2.78 6.26 11.04
CA LEU A 45 -1.99 7.49 11.04
C LEU A 45 -1.19 7.69 12.34
N LEU A 46 -1.76 7.40 13.51
CA LEU A 46 -1.06 7.59 14.78
C LEU A 46 0.08 6.57 14.94
N ASN A 47 -0.15 5.33 14.50
CA ASN A 47 0.88 4.28 14.55
C ASN A 47 2.00 4.55 13.53
N ILE A 48 1.66 5.03 12.32
CA ILE A 48 2.63 5.43 11.31
C ILE A 48 3.46 6.61 11.81
N LEU A 49 2.83 7.62 12.44
CA LEU A 49 3.53 8.76 13.02
C LEU A 49 4.52 8.34 14.11
N LEU A 50 4.14 7.38 14.97
CA LEU A 50 5.03 6.84 16.02
C LEU A 50 6.24 6.11 15.40
N VAL A 51 6.02 5.28 14.38
CA VAL A 51 7.11 4.58 13.68
C VAL A 51 8.05 5.55 12.98
N VAL A 52 7.54 6.62 12.37
CA VAL A 52 8.39 7.65 11.74
C VAL A 52 9.18 8.44 12.79
N LEU A 53 8.52 8.85 13.89
CA LEU A 53 9.15 9.63 14.96
C LEU A 53 10.25 8.85 15.69
N LEU A 54 10.07 7.53 15.90
CA LEU A 54 11.08 6.67 16.51
C LEU A 54 12.09 6.13 15.48
N GLY A 55 11.68 5.97 14.22
CA GLY A 55 12.47 5.35 13.17
C GLY A 55 13.52 6.29 12.57
N ILE A 56 13.22 7.58 12.39
CA ILE A 56 14.18 8.57 11.86
C ILE A 56 15.48 8.63 12.70
N PRO A 57 15.44 8.77 14.04
CA PRO A 57 16.67 8.78 14.83
C PRO A 57 17.38 7.42 14.83
N PHE A 58 16.64 6.30 14.78
CA PHE A 58 17.22 4.96 14.71
C PHE A 58 17.96 4.72 13.38
N ILE A 59 17.35 5.14 12.26
CA ILE A 59 17.95 5.08 10.93
C ILE A 59 19.19 5.98 10.83
N LEU A 60 19.15 7.18 11.42
CA LEU A 60 20.33 8.04 11.52
C LEU A 60 21.45 7.39 12.34
N LEU A 61 21.13 6.72 13.44
CA LEU A 61 22.12 6.02 14.26
C LEU A 61 22.77 4.87 13.49
N VAL A 62 21.98 4.07 12.76
CA VAL A 62 22.49 3.01 11.88
C VAL A 62 23.36 3.60 10.75
N TYR A 63 22.93 4.70 10.14
CA TYR A 63 23.72 5.40 9.12
C TYR A 63 25.06 5.89 9.68
N VAL A 64 25.06 6.47 10.87
CA VAL A 64 26.31 6.88 11.54
C VAL A 64 27.18 5.66 11.87
N PHE A 65 26.60 4.57 12.35
CA PHE A 65 27.36 3.38 12.71
C PHE A 65 28.04 2.69 11.49
N PHE A 66 27.39 2.68 10.33
CA PHE A 66 27.88 1.96 9.15
C PHE A 66 28.57 2.84 8.10
N PHE A 67 28.18 4.09 7.97
CA PHE A 67 28.59 4.96 6.86
C PHE A 67 29.24 6.27 7.30
N TYR A 68 29.24 6.58 8.60
CA TYR A 68 29.98 7.72 9.11
C TYR A 68 31.39 7.29 9.50
N THR A 69 32.26 7.27 8.49
CA THR A 69 33.69 7.42 8.71
C THR A 69 33.94 8.92 8.91
N PRO A 70 34.28 9.42 10.10
CA PRO A 70 34.80 10.77 10.20
C PRO A 70 36.00 10.78 9.27
N SER A 71 35.92 11.56 8.18
CA SER A 71 37.07 11.81 7.31
C SER A 71 38.21 12.14 8.25
N GLU A 72 39.28 11.33 8.20
CA GLU A 72 40.49 11.67 8.91
C GLU A 72 40.74 13.12 8.61
N THR A 73 40.73 13.95 9.65
CA THR A 73 41.26 15.29 9.52
C THR A 73 42.61 15.08 8.89
N GLU A 74 42.81 15.55 7.66
CA GLU A 74 44.12 15.59 7.03
C GLU A 74 44.97 16.52 7.89
N VAL A 75 45.48 15.97 9.00
CA VAL A 75 46.53 16.59 9.76
C VAL A 75 47.74 16.29 8.90
N ALA A 76 48.19 17.31 8.17
CA ALA A 76 49.49 17.28 7.56
C ALA A 76 50.48 16.82 8.64
N GLU A 77 51.08 15.63 8.46
CA GLU A 77 52.29 15.32 9.20
C GLU A 77 53.33 16.35 8.76
N VAL A 78 53.67 17.23 9.71
CA VAL A 78 54.74 18.21 9.55
C VAL A 78 56.03 17.45 9.70
N ASP A 79 56.66 17.08 8.58
CA ASP A 79 58.09 16.78 8.59
C ASP A 79 58.86 18.03 9.05
N GLU A 80 59.88 17.83 9.88
CA GLU A 80 60.65 18.87 10.59
C GLU A 80 61.38 19.90 9.70
N ASN A 81 61.20 19.87 8.38
CA ASN A 81 61.85 20.78 7.44
C ASN A 81 60.85 21.51 6.54
N GLY A 82 59.86 22.19 7.14
CA GLY A 82 59.36 23.51 6.71
C GLY A 82 58.96 23.77 5.24
N SER A 83 58.72 22.76 4.40
CA SER A 83 58.22 22.98 3.03
C SER A 83 56.91 22.23 2.78
N ILE A 84 55.86 23.00 2.54
CA ILE A 84 54.51 22.52 2.21
C ILE A 84 54.53 22.00 0.77
N VAL A 85 54.26 20.70 0.57
CA VAL A 85 54.06 20.10 -0.75
C VAL A 85 52.58 19.76 -0.91
N GLU A 86 51.90 20.53 -1.76
CA GLU A 86 50.51 20.28 -2.16
C GLU A 86 50.49 19.20 -3.24
N VAL A 87 50.00 18.00 -2.92
CA VAL A 87 49.89 16.90 -3.91
C VAL A 87 48.53 16.98 -4.61
N GLN A 88 48.49 17.74 -5.70
CA GLN A 88 47.36 17.77 -6.62
C GLN A 88 47.46 16.56 -7.58
N ARG A 89 46.65 15.51 -7.36
CA ARG A 89 46.57 14.37 -8.29
C ARG A 89 45.72 14.74 -9.51
N ASN A 90 46.38 15.28 -10.53
CA ASN A 90 45.80 15.40 -11.85
C ASN A 90 45.84 14.03 -12.54
N GLN A 91 44.64 13.51 -12.81
CA GLN A 91 44.38 12.33 -13.62
C GLN A 91 44.86 12.60 -15.07
N THR A 92 45.69 11.73 -15.64
CA THR A 92 45.67 11.20 -17.03
C THR A 92 47.05 10.76 -17.56
N VAL A 93 47.00 9.74 -18.43
CA VAL A 93 47.92 9.26 -19.48
C VAL A 93 49.15 8.36 -19.19
N SER A 94 48.98 7.10 -19.64
CA SER A 94 49.81 6.38 -20.63
C SER A 94 51.10 5.62 -20.24
N ALA A 95 50.94 4.29 -20.23
CA ALA A 95 51.63 3.26 -21.04
C ALA A 95 53.17 3.08 -21.05
N SER A 96 53.55 1.79 -20.99
CA SER A 96 54.77 1.11 -21.48
C SER A 96 55.95 1.00 -20.50
N ASN A 97 56.30 -0.20 -20.03
CA ASN A 97 57.17 -1.13 -20.77
C ASN A 97 57.31 -2.50 -20.06
N LYS A 98 57.70 -3.52 -20.82
CA LYS A 98 57.76 -4.96 -20.50
C LYS A 98 59.22 -5.44 -20.56
N GLU A 99 59.65 -6.31 -19.64
CA GLU A 99 60.78 -7.28 -19.74
C GLU A 99 60.73 -8.16 -18.45
N GLN A 100 60.33 -9.45 -18.46
CA GLN A 100 61.08 -10.71 -18.74
C GLN A 100 62.40 -10.85 -17.94
N GLN A 101 62.79 -11.95 -17.29
CA GLN A 101 62.27 -13.28 -16.91
C GLN A 101 63.34 -13.89 -15.94
N GLU A 102 62.98 -14.88 -15.12
CA GLU A 102 63.71 -15.67 -14.07
C GLU A 102 65.06 -16.35 -14.51
N PRO A 103 65.83 -17.19 -13.73
CA PRO A 103 65.60 -17.86 -12.42
C PRO A 103 66.79 -18.09 -11.42
N LYS A 104 66.43 -18.59 -10.22
CA LYS A 104 67.05 -19.46 -9.16
C LYS A 104 68.55 -19.86 -9.21
N ILE A 105 69.20 -19.99 -8.02
CA ILE A 105 69.83 -21.18 -7.35
C ILE A 105 70.16 -20.78 -5.88
N ASP A 106 69.52 -21.32 -4.84
CA ASP A 106 69.82 -22.50 -3.96
C ASP A 106 71.06 -22.41 -3.03
N ASN A 107 70.82 -22.52 -1.71
CA ASN A 107 71.49 -23.44 -0.77
C ASN A 107 71.29 -23.01 0.70
N SER A 108 70.67 -23.89 1.50
CA SER A 108 71.23 -24.35 2.78
C SER A 108 70.40 -25.51 3.29
N ASN A 109 71.05 -26.67 3.36
CA ASN A 109 70.60 -27.88 4.05
C ASN A 109 71.70 -28.29 5.05
N GLU A 110 71.32 -29.18 5.96
CA GLU A 110 72.08 -29.82 7.06
C GLU A 110 72.03 -29.06 8.40
N ASP A 111 71.69 -29.65 9.55
CA ASP A 111 71.27 -31.02 9.89
C ASP A 111 70.88 -31.00 11.38
N LYS A 112 69.83 -31.73 11.78
CA LYS A 112 69.92 -32.84 12.76
C LYS A 112 68.55 -33.34 13.23
N ALA A 113 68.42 -34.65 13.08
CA ALA A 113 67.29 -35.51 13.38
C ALA A 113 67.01 -35.69 14.88
N ALA A 114 65.75 -36.00 15.22
CA ALA A 114 65.39 -37.14 16.07
C ALA A 114 63.87 -37.45 16.04
N ALA A 115 63.58 -38.74 15.80
CA ALA A 115 62.45 -39.53 16.32
C ALA A 115 61.02 -39.36 15.72
N GLU A 116 60.82 -40.06 14.61
CA GLU A 116 59.73 -41.00 14.31
C GLU A 116 58.68 -41.30 15.41
N LYS A 117 57.40 -41.01 15.11
CA LYS A 117 56.24 -41.94 15.02
C LYS A 117 54.92 -41.22 15.32
N ASP A 118 54.00 -41.29 14.37
CA ASP A 118 52.53 -41.28 14.47
C ASP A 118 51.91 -40.59 13.25
N ALA A 119 51.93 -41.33 12.15
CA ALA A 119 51.21 -41.00 10.92
C ALA A 119 50.08 -42.01 10.73
N GLU A 120 48.95 -41.82 11.41
CA GLU A 120 47.67 -42.44 10.98
C GLU A 120 46.45 -41.76 11.62
N ALA A 121 46.22 -40.47 11.36
CA ALA A 121 44.95 -39.82 11.76
C ALA A 121 44.56 -38.58 10.91
N GLU A 122 45.15 -38.37 9.73
CA GLU A 122 44.96 -37.10 9.00
C GLU A 122 44.68 -37.23 7.50
N LYS A 123 44.19 -38.39 7.04
CA LYS A 123 43.77 -38.57 5.63
C LYS A 123 42.27 -38.75 5.40
N GLU A 124 41.44 -38.81 6.44
CA GLU A 124 39.97 -38.89 6.26
C GLU A 124 39.23 -37.57 6.48
N LYS A 125 39.81 -36.57 7.16
CA LYS A 125 39.13 -35.27 7.41
C LYS A 125 39.23 -34.25 6.27
N ALA A 126 40.08 -34.47 5.26
CA ALA A 126 40.22 -33.55 4.12
C ALA A 126 39.31 -33.88 2.92
N ALA A 127 38.76 -35.09 2.84
CA ALA A 127 37.90 -35.51 1.73
C ALA A 127 36.40 -35.20 1.97
N GLU A 128 35.97 -35.06 3.23
CA GLU A 128 34.57 -34.82 3.59
C GLU A 128 34.20 -33.32 3.55
N ALA A 129 35.17 -32.42 3.81
CA ALA A 129 34.99 -30.97 3.71
C ALA A 129 34.82 -30.48 2.26
N ALA A 130 35.37 -31.21 1.27
CA ALA A 130 35.25 -30.86 -0.14
C ALA A 130 33.87 -31.22 -0.73
N LYS A 131 33.23 -32.32 -0.27
CA LYS A 131 31.90 -32.73 -0.75
C LYS A 131 30.74 -31.90 -0.18
N GLN A 132 30.91 -31.29 0.99
CA GLN A 132 29.88 -30.44 1.61
C GLN A 132 29.88 -29.00 1.04
N ALA A 133 31.00 -28.53 0.49
CA ALA A 133 31.10 -27.20 -0.14
C ALA A 133 30.49 -27.14 -1.57
N GLU A 134 30.40 -28.28 -2.27
CA GLU A 134 29.83 -28.37 -3.61
C GLU A 134 28.28 -28.43 -3.60
N GLN A 135 27.69 -29.07 -2.58
CA GLN A 135 26.23 -29.15 -2.43
C GLN A 135 25.59 -27.85 -1.92
N ALA A 136 26.32 -27.01 -1.18
CA ALA A 136 25.82 -25.71 -0.72
C ALA A 136 25.69 -24.67 -1.87
N LYS A 137 26.59 -24.71 -2.85
CA LYS A 137 26.56 -23.80 -4.02
C LYS A 137 25.45 -24.13 -5.02
N ALA A 138 25.00 -25.39 -5.07
CA ALA A 138 23.91 -25.82 -5.96
C ALA A 138 22.52 -25.42 -5.45
N ALA A 139 22.32 -25.35 -4.13
CA ALA A 139 21.04 -24.94 -3.52
C ALA A 139 20.79 -23.42 -3.63
N GLU A 140 21.85 -22.62 -3.43
CA GLU A 140 21.78 -21.15 -3.48
C GLU A 140 21.45 -20.61 -4.89
N ALA A 141 21.96 -21.27 -5.93
CA ALA A 141 21.63 -20.95 -7.33
C ALA A 141 20.16 -21.23 -7.69
N THR A 142 19.54 -22.25 -7.10
CA THR A 142 18.12 -22.57 -7.34
C THR A 142 17.14 -21.68 -6.58
N GLU A 143 17.52 -21.15 -5.41
CA GLU A 143 16.71 -20.16 -4.69
C GLU A 143 16.79 -18.78 -5.35
N ALA A 144 17.97 -18.36 -5.83
CA ALA A 144 18.13 -17.11 -6.57
C ALA A 144 17.30 -17.10 -7.88
N ALA A 145 17.24 -18.23 -8.61
CA ALA A 145 16.42 -18.36 -9.81
C ALA A 145 14.91 -18.27 -9.52
N LYS A 146 14.43 -18.88 -8.42
CA LYS A 146 13.01 -18.80 -8.01
C LYS A 146 12.62 -17.40 -7.52
N GLN A 147 13.53 -16.68 -6.87
CA GLN A 147 13.27 -15.31 -6.43
C GLN A 147 13.18 -14.34 -7.61
N ALA A 148 14.06 -14.48 -8.61
CA ALA A 148 14.01 -13.67 -9.84
C ALA A 148 12.71 -13.91 -10.66
N GLU A 149 12.23 -15.15 -10.73
CA GLU A 149 10.98 -15.49 -11.42
C GLU A 149 9.74 -14.93 -10.70
N MET A 150 9.71 -14.98 -9.36
CA MET A 150 8.64 -14.38 -8.56
C MET A 150 8.61 -12.85 -8.63
N GLU A 151 9.77 -12.19 -8.74
CA GLU A 151 9.87 -10.74 -8.87
C GLU A 151 9.43 -10.26 -10.25
N ALA A 152 9.81 -11.00 -11.31
CA ALA A 152 9.31 -10.77 -12.67
C ALA A 152 7.78 -10.96 -12.77
N ALA A 153 7.23 -12.00 -12.14
CA ALA A 153 5.78 -12.23 -12.12
C ALA A 153 5.00 -11.11 -11.41
N LYS A 154 5.51 -10.63 -10.26
CA LYS A 154 4.89 -9.50 -9.53
C LYS A 154 4.94 -8.19 -10.33
N LYS A 155 6.05 -7.93 -11.03
CA LYS A 155 6.20 -6.73 -11.86
C LYS A 155 5.26 -6.76 -13.06
N ALA A 156 5.12 -7.91 -13.71
CA ALA A 156 4.16 -8.10 -14.81
C ALA A 156 2.70 -7.93 -14.34
N GLU A 157 2.35 -8.42 -13.14
CA GLU A 157 1.02 -8.23 -12.57
C GLU A 157 0.73 -6.77 -12.24
N GLN A 158 1.69 -6.04 -11.67
CA GLN A 158 1.57 -4.61 -11.39
C GLN A 158 1.40 -3.77 -12.66
N GLU A 159 2.16 -4.08 -13.72
CA GLU A 159 2.00 -3.40 -15.02
C GLU A 159 0.62 -3.65 -15.63
N ARG A 160 0.10 -4.89 -15.53
CA ARG A 160 -1.23 -5.23 -16.02
C ARG A 160 -2.34 -4.51 -15.24
N GLN A 161 -2.20 -4.41 -13.92
CA GLN A 161 -3.13 -3.65 -13.07
C GLN A 161 -3.10 -2.15 -13.41
N LYS A 162 -1.91 -1.58 -13.63
CA LYS A 162 -1.74 -0.16 -14.00
C LYS A 162 -2.34 0.14 -15.38
N GLN A 163 -2.17 -0.75 -16.36
CA GLN A 163 -2.78 -0.62 -17.68
C GLN A 163 -4.32 -0.71 -17.62
N GLN A 164 -4.87 -1.63 -16.82
CA GLN A 164 -6.32 -1.74 -16.60
C GLN A 164 -6.91 -0.49 -15.94
N GLU A 165 -6.21 0.09 -14.97
CA GLU A 165 -6.64 1.33 -14.32
C GLU A 165 -6.62 2.51 -15.29
N LEU A 166 -5.59 2.62 -16.14
CA LEU A 166 -5.49 3.67 -17.15
C LEU A 166 -6.62 3.58 -18.20
N ALA A 167 -6.92 2.38 -18.68
CA ALA A 167 -8.02 2.14 -19.62
C ALA A 167 -9.38 2.54 -19.01
N ARG A 168 -9.62 2.17 -17.75
CA ARG A 168 -10.84 2.54 -17.03
C ARG A 168 -10.97 4.05 -16.82
N GLN A 169 -9.85 4.76 -16.59
CA GLN A 169 -9.85 6.22 -16.51
C GLN A 169 -10.16 6.87 -17.85
N GLN A 170 -9.65 6.33 -18.97
CA GLN A 170 -9.92 6.84 -20.32
C GLN A 170 -11.40 6.67 -20.72
N GLU A 171 -12.01 5.52 -20.44
CA GLU A 171 -13.45 5.28 -20.69
C GLU A 171 -14.35 6.22 -19.87
N GLN A 172 -13.96 6.52 -18.63
CA GLN A 172 -14.67 7.47 -17.78
C GLN A 172 -14.60 8.91 -18.31
N GLN A 173 -13.48 9.32 -18.91
CA GLN A 173 -13.34 10.67 -19.48
C GLN A 173 -14.14 10.83 -20.78
N GLN A 174 -14.20 9.79 -21.61
CA GLN A 174 -14.92 9.85 -22.89
C GLN A 174 -16.45 9.88 -22.71
N THR A 175 -16.98 9.17 -21.70
CA THR A 175 -18.41 9.21 -21.34
C THR A 175 -18.84 10.54 -20.73
N GLN A 176 -17.95 11.20 -19.97
CA GLN A 176 -18.20 12.54 -19.41
C GLN A 176 -18.19 13.65 -20.48
N ALA A 177 -17.37 13.52 -21.53
CA ALA A 177 -17.34 14.50 -22.61
C ALA A 177 -18.64 14.48 -23.46
N ALA A 178 -19.22 13.30 -23.66
CA ALA A 178 -20.44 13.14 -24.45
C ALA A 178 -21.71 13.63 -23.71
N SER A 179 -21.79 13.45 -22.38
CA SER A 179 -22.94 13.93 -21.58
C SER A 179 -23.02 15.46 -21.46
N LYS A 180 -21.91 16.17 -21.69
CA LYS A 180 -21.83 17.64 -21.58
C LYS A 180 -22.57 18.39 -22.70
N ALA A 181 -22.83 17.75 -23.85
CA ALA A 181 -23.39 18.41 -25.03
C ALA A 181 -24.90 18.71 -24.93
N SER A 182 -25.64 18.07 -24.01
CA SER A 182 -27.08 18.31 -23.79
C SER A 182 -27.46 18.60 -22.34
N SER A 183 -26.48 18.68 -21.43
CA SER A 183 -26.72 18.80 -19.99
C SER A 183 -26.75 20.25 -19.50
N THR A 184 -27.63 20.55 -18.56
CA THR A 184 -27.60 21.80 -17.79
C THR A 184 -26.64 21.67 -16.61
N THR A 185 -25.95 22.75 -16.25
CA THR A 185 -25.07 22.78 -15.08
C THR A 185 -25.77 23.49 -13.91
N HIS A 186 -25.73 22.91 -12.71
CA HIS A 186 -26.26 23.50 -11.47
C HIS A 186 -25.19 23.60 -10.39
N THR A 187 -25.03 24.77 -9.79
CA THR A 187 -24.12 24.97 -8.66
C THR A 187 -24.89 24.82 -7.35
N VAL A 188 -24.47 23.86 -6.52
CA VAL A 188 -25.11 23.50 -5.25
C VAL A 188 -25.11 24.69 -4.29
N GLN A 189 -26.30 25.10 -3.87
CA GLN A 189 -26.49 26.19 -2.91
C GLN A 189 -26.45 25.70 -1.46
N PRO A 190 -26.23 26.61 -0.49
CA PRO A 190 -26.38 26.28 0.92
C PRO A 190 -27.74 25.63 1.23
N ASN A 191 -27.75 24.57 2.02
CA ASN A 191 -28.94 23.80 2.40
C ASN A 191 -29.65 23.05 1.25
N GLU A 192 -29.02 22.91 0.09
CA GLU A 192 -29.42 21.95 -0.95
C GLU A 192 -28.84 20.56 -0.69
N ASN A 193 -29.53 19.54 -1.18
CA ASN A 193 -29.04 18.17 -1.23
C ASN A 193 -29.40 17.55 -2.58
N LEU A 194 -28.81 16.40 -2.88
CA LEU A 194 -28.97 15.76 -4.20
C LEU A 194 -30.43 15.42 -4.53
N PHE A 195 -31.22 15.08 -3.51
CA PHE A 195 -32.65 14.80 -3.64
C PHE A 195 -33.46 16.03 -4.02
N ARG A 196 -33.23 17.18 -3.36
CA ARG A 196 -33.90 18.44 -3.69
C ARG A 196 -33.55 18.93 -5.08
N ILE A 197 -32.29 18.77 -5.49
CA ILE A 197 -31.84 19.11 -6.83
C ILE A 197 -32.52 18.19 -7.86
N ALA A 198 -32.55 16.89 -7.61
CA ALA A 198 -33.27 15.94 -8.47
C ALA A 198 -34.76 16.31 -8.62
N LEU A 199 -35.43 16.66 -7.52
CA LEU A 199 -36.83 17.08 -7.55
C LEU A 199 -37.02 18.37 -8.35
N LYS A 200 -36.09 19.33 -8.24
CA LYS A 200 -36.13 20.60 -9.00
C LYS A 200 -36.03 20.38 -10.52
N TYR A 201 -35.20 19.44 -10.97
CA TYR A 201 -34.92 19.24 -12.39
C TYR A 201 -35.77 18.13 -13.04
N TYR A 202 -36.08 17.08 -12.30
CA TYR A 202 -36.80 15.90 -12.82
C TYR A 202 -38.20 15.71 -12.23
N ASN A 203 -38.58 16.50 -11.22
CA ASN A 203 -39.83 16.34 -10.47
C ASN A 203 -40.02 14.94 -9.83
N ASP A 204 -38.93 14.18 -9.70
CA ASP A 204 -38.94 12.83 -9.15
C ASP A 204 -37.61 12.47 -8.45
N ALA A 205 -37.69 11.55 -7.50
CA ALA A 205 -36.55 10.98 -6.77
C ALA A 205 -35.59 10.19 -7.67
N SER A 206 -36.07 9.61 -8.78
CA SER A 206 -35.23 8.88 -9.73
C SER A 206 -34.15 9.75 -10.39
N GLY A 207 -34.31 11.09 -10.37
CA GLY A 207 -33.31 12.04 -10.83
C GLY A 207 -32.00 11.98 -10.03
N VAL A 208 -32.03 11.48 -8.79
CA VAL A 208 -30.82 11.36 -7.96
C VAL A 208 -29.80 10.45 -8.61
N ASP A 209 -30.23 9.28 -9.11
CA ASP A 209 -29.32 8.31 -9.71
C ASP A 209 -28.77 8.81 -11.05
N LYS A 210 -29.56 9.55 -11.82
CA LYS A 210 -29.11 10.21 -13.06
C LYS A 210 -28.01 11.24 -12.79
N ILE A 211 -28.21 12.12 -11.81
CA ILE A 211 -27.22 13.13 -11.44
C ILE A 211 -25.96 12.46 -10.88
N LYS A 212 -26.08 11.41 -10.06
CA LYS A 212 -24.92 10.67 -9.56
C LYS A 212 -24.11 10.03 -10.67
N ALA A 213 -24.79 9.36 -11.61
CA ALA A 213 -24.13 8.71 -12.73
C ALA A 213 -23.39 9.73 -13.60
N ALA A 214 -24.02 10.86 -13.91
CA ALA A 214 -23.44 11.91 -14.73
C ALA A 214 -22.23 12.62 -14.11
N ASN A 215 -22.15 12.65 -12.78
CA ASN A 215 -21.07 13.32 -12.03
C ASN A 215 -20.13 12.32 -11.32
N ASN A 216 -20.25 11.02 -11.63
CA ASN A 216 -19.47 9.93 -11.02
C ASN A 216 -19.45 9.99 -9.48
N LEU A 217 -20.56 10.39 -8.85
CA LEU A 217 -20.63 10.55 -7.40
C LEU A 217 -20.75 9.18 -6.71
N PRO A 218 -19.81 8.83 -5.80
CA PRO A 218 -19.84 7.54 -5.12
C PRO A 218 -20.95 7.44 -4.07
N SER A 219 -21.50 8.57 -3.63
CA SER A 219 -22.56 8.65 -2.61
C SER A 219 -23.48 9.85 -2.86
N ASN A 220 -24.45 10.05 -1.98
CA ASN A 220 -25.39 11.17 -2.06
C ASN A 220 -24.84 12.44 -1.37
N SER A 221 -23.57 12.41 -0.92
CA SER A 221 -22.90 13.54 -0.29
C SER A 221 -22.39 14.50 -1.36
N ILE A 222 -22.84 15.76 -1.27
CA ILE A 222 -22.40 16.86 -2.13
C ILE A 222 -22.03 18.06 -1.25
N SER A 223 -21.14 18.91 -1.75
CA SER A 223 -20.66 20.10 -1.05
C SER A 223 -21.30 21.36 -1.63
N VAL A 224 -21.48 22.38 -0.78
CA VAL A 224 -21.91 23.71 -1.24
C VAL A 224 -20.86 24.29 -2.18
N GLY A 225 -21.30 24.90 -3.28
CA GLY A 225 -20.44 25.42 -4.34
C GLY A 225 -20.00 24.35 -5.35
N GLN A 226 -20.32 23.08 -5.15
CA GLN A 226 -20.04 22.03 -6.12
C GLN A 226 -20.89 22.22 -7.38
N THR A 227 -20.25 22.10 -8.55
CA THR A 227 -20.93 22.17 -9.84
C THR A 227 -21.34 20.76 -10.27
N LEU A 228 -22.64 20.58 -10.53
CA LEU A 228 -23.21 19.30 -10.96
C LEU A 228 -23.76 19.40 -12.37
N ILE A 229 -23.47 18.38 -13.17
CA ILE A 229 -24.04 18.14 -14.49
C ILE A 229 -25.42 17.50 -14.31
N ILE A 230 -26.45 18.09 -14.90
CA ILE A 230 -27.83 17.61 -14.93
C ILE A 230 -28.14 17.16 -16.36
N PRO A 231 -28.17 15.84 -16.64
CA PRO A 231 -28.48 15.28 -17.97
C PRO A 231 -29.87 15.58 -18.49
#